data_AF-A0A484MWI4-F1
#
_entry.id   AF-A0A484MWI4-F1
#
_cell.length_a   1.000
_cell.length_b   1.000
_cell.length_c   1.000
_cell.angle_alpha   90.00
_cell.angle_beta   90.00
_cell.angle_gamma   90.00
#
_symmetry.space_group_name_H-M   'P 1'
#
loop_
_entity.id
_entity.type
_entity.pdbx_description
1 polymer ?
#
loop_
_entity_poly.entity_id
_entity_poly.type
_entity_poly.pdbx_seq_one_letter_code
_entity_poly.pdbx_strand_id
1 'polypeptide(L)'
;MVLALLKSFEEFKIAQIPRAENADADLLSKLTQYAPEHVSKLARVEILDRASIEKLEVAVITGEAQSDRSNLVGADDHWMYDLMEYLMNGTLPEQDDRARKVKLRAPRFQVLDGKLYKRAFGGPLLRCLTNREAERVIVEVHEG
;
A
#
# COMPACT_ATOMS: atom_id res chain seq x y z
N MET A 1 -16.87 20.67 3.69
CA MET A 1 -16.16 19.47 3.19
C MET A 1 -17.06 18.22 3.16
N VAL A 2 -17.76 17.86 4.23
CA VAL A 2 -18.62 16.64 4.25
C VAL A 2 -19.77 16.65 3.22
N LEU A 3 -20.46 17.79 3.06
CA LEU A 3 -21.56 17.92 2.08
C LEU A 3 -21.12 17.76 0.62
N ALA A 4 -19.85 18.03 0.30
CA ALA A 4 -19.33 17.84 -1.05
C ALA A 4 -19.09 16.36 -1.36
N LEU A 5 -18.71 15.57 -0.34
CA LEU A 5 -18.50 14.12 -0.45
C LEU A 5 -19.83 13.37 -0.60
N LEU A 6 -20.91 13.85 0.03
CA LEU A 6 -22.22 13.22 -0.11
C LEU A 6 -22.73 13.19 -1.56
N LYS A 7 -22.26 14.12 -2.42
CA LYS A 7 -22.62 14.17 -3.84
C LYS A 7 -22.04 13.03 -4.68
N SER A 8 -21.03 12.30 -4.19
CA SER A 8 -20.44 11.16 -4.91
C SER A 8 -21.15 9.84 -4.62
N PHE A 9 -22.09 9.80 -3.68
CA PHE A 9 -22.85 8.60 -3.35
C PHE A 9 -24.21 8.64 -4.05
N GLU A 10 -24.63 7.50 -4.60
CA GLU A 10 -25.91 7.35 -5.28
C GLU A 10 -27.10 7.43 -4.31
N GLU A 11 -26.92 6.93 -3.08
CA GLU A 11 -27.86 7.06 -1.98
C GLU A 11 -27.12 7.12 -0.63
N PHE A 12 -27.65 7.85 0.35
CA PHE A 12 -27.10 7.88 1.72
C PHE A 12 -28.20 8.09 2.76
N LYS A 13 -27.95 7.62 3.99
CA LYS A 13 -28.82 7.84 5.15
C LYS A 13 -28.02 8.37 6.33
N ILE A 14 -28.53 9.42 6.96
CA ILE A 14 -27.96 9.99 8.19
C ILE A 14 -28.99 9.81 9.29
N ALA A 15 -28.58 9.20 10.39
CA ALA A 15 -29.39 9.01 11.58
C ALA A 15 -28.68 9.60 12.79
N GLN A 16 -29.42 10.29 13.65
CA GLN A 16 -28.92 10.73 14.95
C GLN A 16 -29.11 9.60 15.95
N ILE A 17 -28.02 9.22 16.62
CA ILE A 17 -28.02 8.17 17.64
C ILE A 17 -27.60 8.76 18.99
N PRO A 18 -28.17 8.29 20.13
CA PRO A 18 -27.78 8.75 21.45
C PRO A 18 -26.29 8.51 21.70
N ARG A 19 -25.65 9.42 22.46
CA ARG A 19 -24.20 9.34 22.72
C ARG A 19 -23.79 8.04 23.41
N ALA A 20 -24.65 7.50 24.28
CA ALA A 20 -24.41 6.22 24.95
C ALA A 20 -24.27 5.04 23.98
N GLU A 21 -24.96 5.09 22.83
CA GLU A 21 -24.94 4.05 21.80
C GLU A 21 -23.83 4.27 20.76
N ASN A 22 -23.16 5.42 20.78
CA ASN A 22 -22.04 5.75 19.90
C ASN A 22 -20.71 5.83 20.67
N ALA A 23 -20.59 5.06 21.76
CA ALA A 23 -19.48 5.14 22.69
C ALA A 23 -18.12 4.86 22.05
N ASP A 24 -18.04 3.91 21.11
CA ASP A 24 -16.78 3.54 20.45
C ASP A 24 -16.25 4.66 19.55
N ALA A 25 -17.12 5.27 18.73
CA ALA A 25 -16.72 6.40 17.90
C ALA A 25 -16.36 7.64 18.75
N ASP A 26 -17.05 7.85 19.87
CA ASP A 26 -16.72 8.92 20.82
C ASP A 26 -15.36 8.68 21.50
N LEU A 27 -15.04 7.43 21.86
CA LEU A 27 -13.72 7.04 22.37
C LEU A 27 -12.63 7.28 21.32
N LEU A 28 -12.83 6.80 20.09
CA LEU A 28 -11.89 6.98 18.98
C LEU A 28 -11.62 8.46 18.69
N SER A 29 -12.66 9.30 18.72
CA SER A 29 -12.51 10.74 18.52
C SER A 29 -11.69 11.43 19.61
N LYS A 30 -11.59 10.85 20.81
CA LYS A 30 -10.88 11.41 21.96
C LYS A 30 -9.46 10.85 22.11
N LEU A 31 -9.13 9.74 21.45
CA LEU A 31 -7.77 9.15 21.48
C LEU A 31 -6.68 10.13 21.00
N THR A 32 -7.05 11.09 20.15
CA THR A 32 -6.14 12.15 19.69
C THR A 32 -5.87 13.22 20.76
N GLN A 33 -6.73 13.36 21.77
CA GLN A 33 -6.62 14.35 22.85
C GLN A 33 -6.07 13.75 24.14
N TYR A 34 -6.49 12.51 24.48
CA TYR A 34 -6.04 11.80 25.67
C TYR A 34 -6.16 10.28 25.43
N ALA A 35 -5.03 9.60 25.34
CA ALA A 35 -4.99 8.13 25.30
C ALA A 35 -4.99 7.59 26.74
N PRO A 36 -6.01 6.81 27.17
CA PRO A 36 -6.00 6.17 28.48
C PRO A 36 -4.77 5.26 28.64
N GLU A 37 -4.24 5.17 29.86
CA GLU A 37 -2.99 4.46 30.17
C GLU A 37 -3.00 2.97 29.79
N HIS A 38 -4.17 2.35 29.72
CA HIS A 38 -4.32 0.96 29.26
C HIS A 38 -4.26 0.84 27.74
N VAL A 39 -4.62 1.89 26.98
CA VAL A 39 -4.57 1.93 25.51
C VAL A 39 -3.16 2.28 25.03
N SER A 40 -2.45 3.17 25.72
CA SER A 40 -1.06 3.53 25.38
C SER A 40 -0.08 2.36 25.49
N LYS A 41 -0.41 1.34 26.29
CA LYS A 41 0.37 0.08 26.40
C LYS A 41 0.07 -0.91 25.27
N LEU A 42 -1.09 -0.80 24.62
CA LEU A 42 -1.55 -1.68 23.54
C LEU A 42 -1.25 -1.12 22.15
N ALA A 43 -1.16 0.20 22.00
CA ALA A 43 -0.93 0.87 20.72
C ALA A 43 0.01 2.07 20.86
N ARG A 44 1.00 2.19 19.96
CA ARG A 44 1.82 3.40 19.80
C ARG A 44 0.96 4.50 19.17
N VAL A 45 0.75 5.59 19.90
CA VAL A 45 0.14 6.81 19.37
C VAL A 45 1.26 7.75 18.96
N GLU A 46 1.36 8.05 17.67
CA GLU A 46 2.34 9.00 17.11
C GLU A 46 1.58 10.20 16.56
N ILE A 47 1.91 11.39 17.05
CA ILE A 47 1.44 12.65 16.47
C ILE A 47 2.43 13.04 15.39
N LEU A 48 1.97 13.10 14.15
CA LEU A 48 2.79 13.47 13.00
C LEU A 48 2.38 14.88 12.52
N ASP A 49 3.28 15.85 12.64
CA ASP A 49 3.05 17.24 12.20
C ASP A 49 3.01 17.38 10.66
N ARG A 50 3.34 16.31 9.95
CA ARG A 50 3.32 16.20 8.49
C ARG A 50 2.73 14.87 8.07
N ALA A 51 2.11 14.82 6.90
CA ALA A 51 1.53 13.58 6.37
C ALA A 51 2.59 12.45 6.35
N SER A 52 2.24 11.29 6.93
CA SER A 52 3.09 10.09 6.95
C SER A 52 3.31 9.49 5.55
N ILE A 53 2.48 9.91 4.60
CA ILE A 53 2.43 9.40 3.24
C ILE A 53 2.55 10.61 2.31
N GLU A 54 3.54 10.61 1.43
CA GLU A 54 3.54 11.50 0.27
C GLU A 54 2.31 11.17 -0.57
N LYS A 55 1.53 12.19 -0.96
CA LYS A 55 0.34 12.04 -1.80
C LYS A 55 0.73 11.29 -3.08
N LEU A 56 0.51 9.99 -3.11
CA LEU A 56 0.70 9.19 -4.31
C LEU A 56 -0.34 9.65 -5.32
N GLU A 57 0.11 10.17 -6.46
CA GLU A 57 -0.72 10.21 -7.64
C GLU A 57 -1.08 8.77 -7.98
N VAL A 58 -2.32 8.39 -7.68
CA VAL A 58 -2.88 7.10 -8.06
C VAL A 58 -3.11 7.17 -9.57
N ALA A 59 -2.08 6.84 -10.36
CA ALA A 59 -2.26 6.64 -11.78
C ALA A 59 -3.17 5.43 -11.97
N VAL A 60 -4.32 5.66 -12.62
CA VAL A 60 -5.22 4.61 -13.08
C VAL A 60 -4.39 3.70 -14.01
N ILE A 61 -4.30 2.42 -13.68
CA ILE A 61 -3.69 1.43 -14.58
C ILE A 61 -4.72 1.20 -15.68
N THR A 62 -4.60 1.94 -16.79
CA THR A 62 -5.32 1.63 -18.02
C THR A 62 -4.70 0.37 -18.61
N GLY A 63 -5.41 -0.74 -18.50
CA GLY A 63 -5.02 -2.01 -19.10
C GLY A 63 -5.07 -1.93 -20.62
N GLU A 64 -3.98 -1.50 -21.25
CA GLU A 64 -3.76 -1.71 -22.67
C GLU A 64 -2.82 -2.91 -22.81
N ALA A 65 -3.45 -4.07 -22.95
CA ALA A 65 -2.79 -5.32 -23.27
C ALA A 65 -2.18 -5.21 -24.67
N GLN A 66 -0.87 -5.03 -24.74
CA GLN A 66 -0.09 -5.51 -25.89
C GLN A 66 0.51 -6.85 -25.50
N SER A 67 -0.18 -7.90 -25.93
CA SER A 67 0.35 -9.26 -25.93
C SER A 67 1.53 -9.30 -26.88
N ASP A 68 2.74 -9.44 -26.35
CA ASP A 68 3.83 -9.97 -27.15
C ASP A 68 4.47 -11.18 -26.46
N ARG A 69 4.73 -12.18 -27.29
CA ARG A 69 4.91 -13.58 -26.93
C ARG A 69 6.34 -13.84 -26.45
N SER A 70 6.59 -13.71 -25.15
CA SER A 70 7.79 -14.26 -24.52
C SER A 70 7.45 -14.86 -23.16
N ASN A 71 7.99 -16.04 -22.88
CA ASN A 71 7.82 -16.78 -21.62
C ASN A 71 8.58 -16.15 -20.44
N LEU A 72 8.58 -14.82 -20.35
CA LEU A 72 9.26 -14.03 -19.35
C LEU A 72 8.30 -12.92 -18.92
N VAL A 73 7.85 -12.99 -17.66
CA VAL A 73 7.37 -11.85 -16.86
C VAL A 73 6.24 -11.07 -17.55
N GLY A 74 4.98 -11.39 -17.18
CA GLY A 74 3.82 -10.66 -17.70
C GLY A 74 3.98 -9.14 -17.54
N ALA A 75 3.31 -8.36 -18.39
CA ALA A 75 3.39 -6.89 -18.42
C ALA A 75 3.31 -6.22 -17.02
N ASP A 76 2.62 -6.86 -16.07
CA ASP A 76 2.43 -6.39 -14.70
C ASP A 76 3.63 -6.60 -13.75
N ASP A 77 4.58 -7.49 -14.07
CA ASP A 77 5.76 -7.76 -13.24
C ASP A 77 6.99 -6.93 -13.65
N HIS A 78 6.89 -6.12 -14.71
CA HIS A 78 8.00 -5.31 -15.24
C HIS A 78 8.59 -4.36 -14.18
N TRP A 79 7.75 -3.84 -13.29
CA TRP A 79 8.25 -2.96 -12.23
C TRP A 79 9.12 -3.68 -11.20
N MET A 80 8.90 -4.98 -10.96
CA MET A 80 9.73 -5.75 -10.04
C MET A 80 11.12 -5.96 -10.63
N TYR A 81 11.17 -6.22 -11.94
CA TYR A 81 12.41 -6.37 -12.68
C TYR A 81 13.23 -5.09 -12.67
N ASP A 82 12.64 -3.97 -13.11
CA ASP A 82 13.32 -2.66 -13.15
C ASP A 82 13.84 -2.26 -11.75
N LEU A 83 13.08 -2.57 -10.70
CA LEU A 83 13.46 -2.27 -9.33
C LEU A 83 14.57 -3.19 -8.81
N MET A 84 14.53 -4.49 -9.14
CA MET A 84 15.59 -5.42 -8.80
C MET A 84 16.91 -5.05 -9.49
N GLU A 85 16.86 -4.75 -10.79
CA GLU A 85 18.04 -4.38 -11.56
C GLU A 85 18.68 -3.10 -11.00
N TYR A 86 17.87 -2.11 -10.64
CA TYR A 86 18.35 -0.90 -9.97
C TYR A 86 18.97 -1.18 -8.60
N LEU A 87 18.33 -2.01 -7.77
CA LEU A 87 18.83 -2.30 -6.42
C LEU A 87 20.09 -3.17 -6.43
N MET A 88 20.28 -4.02 -7.43
CA MET A 88 21.45 -4.90 -7.54
C MET A 88 22.61 -4.24 -8.29
N ASN A 89 22.32 -3.55 -9.40
CA ASN A 89 23.32 -3.11 -10.38
C ASN A 89 23.35 -1.59 -10.56
N GLY A 90 22.37 -0.85 -10.01
CA GLY A 90 22.23 0.59 -10.22
C GLY A 90 21.67 0.98 -11.59
N THR A 91 21.29 0.01 -12.42
CA THR A 91 20.73 0.25 -13.76
C THR A 91 19.31 0.81 -13.68
N LEU A 92 18.98 1.75 -14.55
CA LEU A 92 17.65 2.31 -14.67
C LEU A 92 17.09 2.03 -16.07
N PRO A 93 15.76 1.90 -16.22
CA PRO A 93 15.15 1.82 -17.53
C PRO A 93 15.36 3.13 -18.31
N GLU A 94 15.41 3.05 -19.63
CA GLU A 94 15.64 4.21 -20.52
C GLU A 94 14.49 5.23 -20.48
N GLN A 95 13.28 4.78 -20.16
CA GLN A 95 12.11 5.64 -20.07
C GLN A 95 12.15 6.46 -18.78
N ASP A 96 12.21 7.79 -18.91
CA ASP A 96 12.34 8.73 -17.79
C ASP A 96 11.27 8.55 -16.70
N ASP A 97 10.02 8.31 -17.11
CA ASP A 97 8.90 8.12 -16.17
C ASP A 97 9.07 6.83 -15.36
N ARG A 98 9.52 5.74 -16.01
CA ARG A 98 9.85 4.48 -15.34
C ARG A 98 11.05 4.64 -14.42
N ALA A 99 12.12 5.29 -14.88
CA ALA A 99 13.31 5.53 -14.07
C ALA A 99 12.99 6.33 -12.80
N ARG A 100 12.14 7.37 -12.94
CA ARG A 100 11.63 8.15 -11.81
C ARG A 100 10.84 7.29 -10.82
N LYS A 101 9.94 6.43 -11.32
CA LYS A 101 9.16 5.50 -10.48
C LYS A 101 10.06 4.53 -9.71
N VAL A 102 11.09 3.98 -10.35
CA VAL A 102 12.06 3.07 -9.72
C VAL A 102 12.79 3.78 -8.58
N LYS A 103 13.38 4.97 -8.83
CA LYS A 103 14.06 5.77 -7.81
C LYS A 103 13.17 6.08 -6.61
N LEU A 104 11.90 6.45 -6.87
CA LEU A 104 10.94 6.77 -5.81
C LEU A 104 10.54 5.53 -4.98
N ARG A 105 10.51 4.34 -5.59
CA ARG A 105 10.16 3.09 -4.89
C ARG A 105 11.32 2.55 -4.08
N ALA A 106 12.54 2.59 -4.61
CA ALA A 106 13.73 1.93 -4.08
C ALA A 106 13.95 2.03 -2.56
N PRO A 107 13.77 3.19 -1.88
CA PRO A 107 13.99 3.28 -0.43
C PRO A 107 13.12 2.35 0.42
N ARG A 108 11.97 1.91 -0.12
CA ARG A 108 11.02 1.02 0.58
C ARG A 108 11.27 -0.46 0.32
N PHE A 109 12.27 -0.80 -0.51
CA PHE A 109 12.55 -2.17 -0.92
C PHE A 109 14.01 -2.53 -0.68
N GLN A 110 14.28 -3.83 -0.65
CA GLN A 110 15.64 -4.37 -0.63
C GLN A 110 15.66 -5.76 -1.25
N VAL A 111 16.84 -6.18 -1.74
CA VAL A 111 17.07 -7.52 -2.25
C VAL A 111 17.82 -8.33 -1.19
N LEU A 112 17.32 -9.53 -0.90
CA LEU A 112 17.97 -10.52 -0.05
C LEU A 112 17.90 -11.87 -0.76
N ASP A 113 19.02 -12.59 -0.86
CA ASP A 113 19.09 -13.91 -1.52
C ASP A 113 18.46 -13.93 -2.92
N GLY A 114 18.70 -12.88 -3.71
CA GLY A 114 18.16 -12.74 -5.07
C GLY A 114 16.64 -12.49 -5.13
N LYS A 115 16.01 -12.21 -3.98
CA LYS A 115 14.57 -12.02 -3.85
C LYS A 115 14.25 -10.60 -3.40
N LEU A 116 13.24 -10.00 -4.02
CA LEU A 116 12.77 -8.66 -3.68
C LEU A 116 11.85 -8.69 -2.46
N TYR A 117 12.11 -7.77 -1.52
CA TYR A 117 11.32 -7.58 -0.30
C TYR A 117 10.93 -6.11 -0.12
N LYS A 118 9.70 -5.90 0.38
CA LYS A 118 9.20 -4.59 0.82
C LYS A 118 9.39 -4.44 2.32
N ARG A 119 9.87 -3.26 2.74
CA ARG A 119 9.97 -2.88 4.15
C ARG A 119 8.57 -2.56 4.68
N ALA A 120 8.09 -3.36 5.65
CA ALA A 120 6.90 -3.01 6.41
C ALA A 120 7.26 -1.99 7.51
N PHE A 121 6.36 -1.08 7.82
CA PHE A 121 6.56 -0.15 8.92
C PHE A 121 6.44 -0.91 10.24
N GLY A 122 7.54 -1.02 11.00
CA GLY A 122 7.57 -1.72 12.29
C GLY A 122 7.32 -3.23 12.22
N GLY A 123 7.35 -3.84 11.03
CA GLY A 123 7.03 -5.25 10.81
C GLY A 123 8.13 -6.02 10.07
N PRO A 124 7.93 -7.32 9.82
CA PRO A 124 8.86 -8.13 9.06
C PRO A 124 8.92 -7.69 7.59
N LEU A 125 9.98 -8.11 6.90
CA LEU A 125 10.10 -7.91 5.45
C LEU A 125 9.06 -8.75 4.71
N LEU A 126 8.33 -8.12 3.80
CA LEU A 126 7.30 -8.77 3.01
C LEU A 126 7.88 -9.18 1.65
N ARG A 127 7.83 -10.47 1.33
CA ARG A 127 8.29 -11.00 0.05
C ARG A 127 7.41 -10.46 -1.08
N CYS A 128 8.01 -9.86 -2.10
CA CYS A 128 7.30 -9.51 -3.32
C CYS A 128 7.15 -10.76 -4.19
N LEU A 129 5.94 -11.04 -4.64
CA LEU A 129 5.60 -12.18 -5.47
C LEU A 129 5.27 -11.68 -6.87
N THR A 130 5.78 -12.40 -7.87
CA THR A 130 5.27 -12.29 -9.25
C THR A 130 3.80 -12.71 -9.31
N ASN A 131 3.06 -12.29 -10.32
CA ASN A 131 1.66 -12.70 -10.48
C ASN A 131 1.48 -14.23 -10.41
N ARG A 132 2.37 -14.97 -11.07
CA ARG A 132 2.36 -16.45 -11.06
C ARG A 132 2.64 -17.04 -9.67
N GLU A 133 3.57 -16.45 -8.91
CA GLU A 133 3.82 -16.89 -7.53
C GLU A 133 2.63 -16.55 -6.62
N ALA A 134 2.02 -15.38 -6.80
CA ALA A 134 0.86 -14.94 -6.03
C ALA A 134 -0.35 -15.87 -6.24
N GLU A 135 -0.65 -16.23 -7.49
CA GLU A 135 -1.71 -17.20 -7.81
C GLU A 135 -1.51 -18.54 -7.08
N ARG A 136 -0.27 -19.06 -7.11
CA ARG A 136 0.06 -20.30 -6.40
C ARG A 136 -0.14 -20.19 -4.89
N VAL A 137 0.37 -19.11 -4.29
CA VAL A 137 0.22 -18.87 -2.85
C VAL A 137 -1.26 -18.76 -2.47
N ILE A 138 -2.07 -18.10 -3.29
CA ILE A 138 -3.52 -18.00 -3.07
C ILE A 138 -4.14 -19.41 -3.09
N VAL A 139 -3.85 -20.23 -4.10
CA VAL A 139 -4.39 -21.60 -4.18
C VAL A 139 -3.96 -22.43 -2.96
N GLU A 140 -2.67 -22.47 -2.65
CA GLU A 140 -2.12 -23.24 -1.51
C GLU A 140 -2.79 -22.82 -0.19
N VAL A 141 -3.00 -21.52 0.06
CA VAL A 141 -3.67 -21.02 1.27
C VAL A 141 -5.15 -21.40 1.33
N HIS A 142 -5.83 -21.50 0.18
CA HIS A 142 -7.23 -21.90 0.14
C HIS A 142 -7.42 -23.42 0.28
N GLU A 143 -6.44 -24.22 -0.12
CA GLU A 143 -6.48 -25.68 -0.06
C GLU A 143 -6.00 -26.27 1.27
N GLY A 144 -5.27 -25.50 2.08
CA GLY A 144 -4.88 -25.84 3.46
C GLY A 144 -3.47 -26.39 3.58
#